data_AF-A0A6B2CLE7-F1
#
_entry.id   AF-A0A6B2CLE7-F1
#
_cell.length_a   1.000
_cell.length_b   1.000
_cell.length_c   1.000
_cell.angle_alpha   90.00
_cell.angle_beta   90.00
_cell.angle_gamma   90.00
#
_symmetry.space_group_name_H-M   'P 1'
#
loop_
_entity.id
_entity.type
_entity.pdbx_description
1 polymer ?
#
loop_
_entity_poly.entity_id
_entity_poly.type
_entity_poly.pdbx_seq_one_letter_code
_entity_poly.pdbx_strand_id
1 'polypeptide(L)'
;MTIERTLVIVKPDGVKRGLIGEVISRLERVGLKIVAMKMVWASREQIEGFYPSSSDWFKSVGNKTLGSYREMGIDPKAELGTDDPVEIGRLVKKWLVDYMTESPIVLMVV
;
A
#
# COMPACT_ATOMS: atom_id res chain seq x y z
N MET A 1 -9.03 19.98 -21.76
CA MET A 1 -8.91 18.83 -20.85
C MET A 1 -7.86 19.16 -19.82
N THR A 2 -8.12 18.87 -18.55
CA THR A 2 -7.13 19.09 -17.48
C THR A 2 -6.16 17.91 -17.47
N ILE A 3 -4.85 18.18 -17.47
CA ILE A 3 -3.84 17.12 -17.35
C ILE A 3 -3.82 16.67 -15.89
N GLU A 4 -4.22 15.43 -15.64
CA GLU A 4 -4.18 14.80 -14.32
C GLU A 4 -2.80 14.20 -14.04
N ARG A 5 -2.51 13.96 -12.76
CA ARG A 5 -1.29 13.30 -12.29
C ARG A 5 -1.63 12.33 -11.18
N THR A 6 -0.93 11.20 -11.13
CA THR A 6 -1.10 10.21 -10.07
C THR A 6 0.24 9.69 -9.56
N LEU A 7 0.29 9.33 -8.26
CA LEU A 7 1.46 8.72 -7.63
C LEU A 7 1.39 7.21 -7.81
N VAL A 8 2.46 6.63 -8.36
CA VAL A 8 2.68 5.20 -8.46
C VAL A 8 3.88 4.82 -7.60
N ILE A 9 3.77 3.74 -6.84
CA ILE A 9 4.86 3.25 -5.99
C ILE A 9 5.15 1.79 -6.35
N VAL A 10 6.38 1.53 -6.82
CA VAL A 10 6.92 0.17 -6.83
C VAL A 10 7.36 -0.16 -5.40
N LYS A 11 6.63 -1.09 -4.81
CA LYS A 11 6.80 -1.53 -3.44
C LYS A 11 8.09 -2.35 -3.23
N PRO A 12 8.50 -2.62 -1.99
CA PRO A 12 9.76 -3.29 -1.66
C PRO A 12 10.03 -4.59 -2.42
N ASP A 13 9.05 -5.48 -2.49
CA ASP A 13 9.15 -6.75 -3.23
C ASP A 13 9.35 -6.53 -4.74
N GLY A 14 8.64 -5.56 -5.34
CA GLY A 14 8.79 -5.21 -6.75
C GLY A 14 10.19 -4.67 -7.07
N VAL A 15 10.75 -3.88 -6.17
CA VAL A 15 12.14 -3.40 -6.26
C VAL A 15 13.12 -4.57 -6.12
N LYS A 16 12.98 -5.40 -5.08
CA LYS A 16 13.85 -6.56 -4.82
C LYS A 16 13.88 -7.55 -5.98
N ARG A 17 12.76 -7.71 -6.68
CA ARG A 17 12.61 -8.61 -7.84
C ARG A 17 13.05 -7.98 -9.16
N GLY A 18 13.54 -6.74 -9.17
CA GLY A 18 13.98 -6.06 -10.38
C GLY A 18 12.85 -5.66 -11.33
N LEU A 19 11.62 -5.49 -10.84
CA LEU A 19 10.42 -5.23 -11.66
C LEU A 19 10.20 -3.76 -12.02
N ILE A 20 11.09 -2.85 -11.62
CA ILE A 20 10.96 -1.41 -11.87
C ILE A 20 10.82 -1.12 -13.38
N GLY A 21 11.70 -1.72 -14.21
CA GLY A 21 11.68 -1.53 -15.66
C GLY A 21 10.37 -2.03 -16.30
N GLU A 22 9.89 -3.20 -15.91
CA GLU A 22 8.62 -3.76 -16.40
C GLU A 22 7.43 -2.86 -16.08
N VAL A 23 7.38 -2.29 -14.87
CA VAL A 23 6.32 -1.35 -14.48
C VAL A 23 6.39 -0.08 -15.31
N ILE A 24 7.58 0.51 -15.48
CA ILE A 24 7.80 1.71 -16.31
C ILE A 24 7.34 1.45 -17.74
N SER A 25 7.78 0.35 -18.35
CA SER A 25 7.43 0.01 -19.73
C SER A 25 5.93 -0.12 -19.95
N ARG A 26 5.18 -0.65 -18.97
CA ARG A 26 3.71 -0.73 -19.07
C ARG A 26 3.03 0.64 -19.03
N LEU A 27 3.51 1.55 -18.18
CA LEU A 27 2.97 2.90 -18.07
C LEU A 27 3.25 3.71 -19.35
N GLU A 28 4.47 3.64 -19.87
CA GLU A 28 4.86 4.35 -21.10
C GLU A 28 4.14 3.79 -22.34
N ARG A 29 3.92 2.47 -22.41
CA ARG A 29 3.25 1.82 -23.55
C ARG A 29 1.80 2.28 -23.75
N VAL A 30 1.11 2.67 -22.67
CA VAL A 30 -0.26 3.22 -22.75
C VAL A 30 -0.26 4.74 -22.95
N GLY A 31 0.92 5.36 -23.10
CA GLY A 31 1.07 6.79 -23.38
C GLY A 31 1.16 7.69 -22.14
N LEU A 32 1.24 7.13 -20.93
CA LEU A 32 1.47 7.94 -19.72
C LEU A 32 2.91 8.44 -19.69
N LYS A 33 3.12 9.63 -19.13
CA LYS A 33 4.43 10.27 -19.06
C LYS A 33 4.89 10.34 -17.60
N ILE A 34 6.01 9.71 -17.29
CA ILE A 34 6.66 9.88 -15.99
C ILE A 34 7.22 11.31 -15.90
N VAL A 35 6.68 12.12 -14.99
CA VAL A 35 7.08 13.52 -14.78
C VAL A 35 7.94 13.73 -13.53
N ALA A 36 8.01 12.74 -12.64
CA ALA A 36 8.95 12.69 -11.52
C ALA A 36 9.21 11.24 -11.12
N MET A 37 10.43 10.93 -10.67
CA MET A 37 10.78 9.60 -10.16
C MET A 37 11.88 9.71 -9.10
N LYS A 38 11.78 8.93 -8.02
CA LYS A 38 12.82 8.81 -6.99
C LYS A 38 12.80 7.44 -6.33
N MET A 39 13.97 6.83 -6.17
CA MET A 39 14.17 5.69 -5.29
C MET A 39 14.49 6.18 -3.88
N VAL A 40 13.78 5.67 -2.88
CA VAL A 40 13.96 6.04 -1.48
C VAL A 40 13.88 4.83 -0.57
N TRP A 41 14.64 4.84 0.51
CA TRP A 41 14.33 4.02 1.67
C TRP A 41 13.56 4.92 2.65
N ALA A 42 12.23 4.79 2.66
CA ALA A 42 11.38 5.67 3.45
C ALA A 42 11.51 5.38 4.95
N SER A 43 11.47 6.42 5.77
CA SER A 43 11.36 6.26 7.23
C SER A 43 9.96 5.76 7.62
N ARG A 44 9.86 5.17 8.81
CA ARG A 44 8.58 4.77 9.40
C ARG A 44 7.58 5.93 9.46
N GLU A 45 8.03 7.09 9.94
CA GLU A 45 7.20 8.30 10.05
C GLU A 45 6.66 8.75 8.69
N GLN A 46 7.48 8.68 7.63
CA GLN A 46 7.04 9.03 6.28
C GLN A 46 5.90 8.13 5.78
N ILE A 47 5.99 6.81 6.02
CA ILE A 47 4.95 5.88 5.60
C ILE A 47 3.70 5.97 6.49
N GLU A 48 3.87 6.19 7.79
CA GLU A 48 2.76 6.40 8.72
C GLU A 48 1.95 7.65 8.37
N GLY A 49 2.62 8.74 7.96
CA GLY A 49 1.99 9.96 7.47
C GLY A 49 1.41 9.83 6.06
N PHE A 50 1.93 8.92 5.23
CA PHE A 50 1.40 8.66 3.89
C PHE A 50 0.05 7.94 3.92
N TYR A 51 -0.09 6.90 4.77
CA TYR A 51 -1.37 6.20 4.91
C TYR A 51 -2.34 6.96 5.83
N PRO A 52 -3.66 7.00 5.53
CA PRO A 52 -4.63 7.66 6.39
C PRO A 52 -4.67 7.07 7.82
N SER A 53 -5.17 7.87 8.77
CA SER A 53 -5.36 7.47 10.18
C SER A 53 -6.77 7.78 10.70
N SER A 54 -7.74 8.05 9.82
CA SER A 54 -9.10 8.30 10.27
C SER A 54 -9.78 7.01 10.72
N SER A 55 -10.68 7.12 11.70
CA SER A 55 -11.48 5.99 12.19
C SER A 55 -12.25 5.31 11.05
N ASP A 56 -12.84 6.10 10.15
CA ASP A 56 -13.57 5.58 8.99
C ASP A 56 -12.69 4.79 8.03
N TRP A 57 -11.45 5.23 7.82
CA TRP A 57 -10.49 4.49 6.99
C TRP A 57 -10.11 3.17 7.66
N PHE A 58 -9.80 3.18 8.96
CA PHE A 58 -9.50 1.95 9.69
C PHE A 58 -10.65 0.96 9.64
N LYS A 59 -11.88 1.42 9.90
CA LYS A 59 -13.09 0.60 9.83
C LYS A 59 -13.30 0.01 8.44
N SER A 60 -13.08 0.81 7.39
CA SER A 60 -13.19 0.35 6.00
C SER A 60 -12.19 -0.75 5.67
N VAL A 61 -10.93 -0.57 6.06
CA VAL A 61 -9.88 -1.58 5.84
C VAL A 61 -10.14 -2.85 6.64
N GLY A 62 -10.49 -2.74 7.93
CA GLY A 62 -10.79 -3.92 8.75
C GLY A 62 -12.02 -4.69 8.27
N ASN A 63 -13.07 -3.99 7.81
CA ASN A 63 -14.23 -4.65 7.21
C ASN A 63 -13.89 -5.45 5.95
N LYS A 64 -12.91 -5.01 5.14
CA LYS A 64 -12.42 -5.79 4.00
C LYS A 64 -11.74 -7.08 4.47
N THR A 65 -10.88 -6.99 5.48
CA THR A 65 -10.23 -8.16 6.09
C THR A 65 -11.26 -9.15 6.64
N LEU A 66 -12.24 -8.67 7.41
CA LEU A 66 -13.34 -9.49 7.93
C LEU A 66 -14.16 -10.14 6.80
N GLY A 67 -14.41 -9.40 5.72
CA GLY A 67 -15.06 -9.91 4.52
C GLY A 67 -14.31 -11.08 3.90
N SER A 68 -13.00 -10.91 3.66
CA SER A 68 -12.13 -11.98 3.15
C SER A 68 -12.07 -13.17 4.09
N TYR A 69 -11.94 -12.95 5.40
CA TYR A 69 -11.85 -14.03 6.38
C TYR A 69 -13.12 -14.87 6.42
N ARG A 70 -14.29 -14.22 6.34
CA ARG A 70 -15.58 -14.91 6.24
C ARG A 70 -15.68 -15.77 4.99
N GLU A 71 -15.23 -15.27 3.84
CA GLU A 71 -15.21 -16.04 2.58
C GLU A 71 -14.26 -17.24 2.64
N MET A 72 -13.15 -17.10 3.37
CA MET A 72 -12.15 -18.15 3.56
C MET A 72 -12.48 -19.11 4.73
N GLY A 73 -13.55 -18.86 5.49
CA GLY A 73 -13.91 -19.64 6.67
C GLY A 73 -12.92 -19.48 7.84
N ILE A 74 -12.23 -18.34 7.93
CA ILE A 74 -11.24 -18.03 8.96
C ILE A 74 -11.91 -17.23 10.10
N ASP A 75 -11.65 -17.62 11.36
CA ASP A 75 -12.09 -16.86 12.53
C ASP A 75 -11.11 -15.71 12.85
N PRO A 76 -11.52 -14.44 12.73
CA PRO A 76 -10.65 -13.30 13.02
C PRO A 76 -10.21 -13.22 14.49
N LYS A 77 -11.00 -13.72 15.45
CA LYS A 77 -10.54 -13.73 16.86
C LYS A 77 -9.42 -14.71 17.09
N ALA A 78 -9.51 -15.89 16.47
CA ALA A 78 -8.46 -16.89 16.55
C ALA A 78 -7.15 -16.42 15.89
N GLU A 79 -7.24 -15.80 14.71
CA GLU A 79 -6.06 -15.40 13.94
C GLU A 79 -5.47 -14.04 14.34
N LEU A 80 -6.33 -13.06 14.65
CA LEU A 80 -5.92 -11.66 14.88
C LEU A 80 -6.08 -11.22 16.33
N GLY A 81 -6.74 -12.01 17.17
CA GLY A 81 -7.05 -11.67 18.56
C GLY A 81 -8.23 -10.69 18.72
N THR A 82 -8.88 -10.27 17.63
CA THR A 82 -9.99 -9.31 17.65
C THR A 82 -10.89 -9.47 16.42
N ASP A 83 -12.18 -9.16 16.57
CA ASP A 83 -13.15 -8.99 15.48
C ASP A 83 -13.57 -7.52 15.30
N ASP A 84 -12.97 -6.59 16.04
CA ASP A 84 -13.25 -5.17 15.90
C ASP A 84 -12.61 -4.61 14.60
N PRO A 85 -13.41 -4.03 13.68
CA PRO A 85 -12.89 -3.57 12.39
C PRO A 85 -11.90 -2.40 12.49
N VAL A 86 -11.98 -1.56 13.52
CA VAL A 86 -11.04 -0.45 13.70
C VAL A 86 -9.70 -0.96 14.21
N GLU A 87 -9.70 -1.89 15.18
CA GLU A 87 -8.49 -2.55 15.66
C GLU A 87 -7.78 -3.33 14.54
N ILE A 88 -8.53 -4.11 13.76
CA ILE A 88 -7.98 -4.80 12.58
C ILE A 88 -7.41 -3.79 11.59
N GLY A 89 -8.11 -2.67 11.33
CA GLY A 89 -7.59 -1.60 10.47
C GLY A 89 -6.25 -1.04 10.95
N ARG A 90 -6.06 -0.88 12.26
CA ARG A 90 -4.78 -0.45 12.84
C ARG A 90 -3.69 -1.50 12.67
N LEU A 91 -4.01 -2.78 12.86
CA LEU A 91 -3.08 -3.89 12.60
C LEU A 91 -2.62 -3.89 11.13
N VAL A 92 -3.56 -3.75 10.19
CA VAL A 92 -3.25 -3.68 8.76
C VAL A 92 -2.35 -2.49 8.45
N LYS A 93 -2.62 -1.30 9.03
CA LYS A 93 -1.74 -0.14 8.85
C LYS A 93 -0.33 -0.42 9.37
N LYS A 94 -0.20 -1.04 10.55
CA LYS A 94 1.10 -1.42 11.10
C LYS A 94 1.87 -2.32 10.13
N TRP A 95 1.23 -3.37 9.59
CA TRP A 95 1.87 -4.26 8.62
C TRP A 95 2.25 -3.54 7.32
N LEU A 96 1.41 -2.63 6.83
CA LEU A 96 1.73 -1.81 5.67
C LEU A 96 2.98 -0.95 5.92
N VAL A 97 3.09 -0.33 7.09
CA VAL A 97 4.26 0.46 7.47
C VAL A 97 5.51 -0.41 7.56
N ASP A 98 5.41 -1.56 8.25
CA ASP A 98 6.51 -2.51 8.42
C ASP A 98 7.03 -2.98 7.05
N TYR A 99 6.12 -3.41 6.18
CA TYR A 99 6.44 -3.84 4.82
C TYR A 99 7.07 -2.72 4.00
N MET A 100 6.45 -1.54 3.91
CA MET A 100 6.96 -0.44 3.07
C MET A 100 8.31 0.13 3.52
N THR A 101 8.73 -0.16 4.75
CA THR A 101 10.01 0.30 5.32
C THR A 101 11.09 -0.79 5.31
N GLU A 102 10.79 -2.01 4.87
CA GLU A 102 11.72 -3.13 4.91
C GLU A 102 12.88 -3.02 3.89
N SER A 103 12.68 -2.26 2.81
CA SER A 103 13.68 -2.01 1.77
C SER A 103 13.33 -0.78 0.95
N PRO A 104 14.17 -0.38 -0.01
CA PRO A 104 13.85 0.73 -0.91
C PRO A 104 12.56 0.51 -1.71
N ILE A 105 11.89 1.63 -1.99
CA ILE A 105 10.73 1.75 -2.88
C ILE A 105 11.06 2.74 -4.01
N VAL A 106 10.35 2.64 -5.14
CA VAL A 106 10.43 3.63 -6.22
C VAL A 106 9.11 4.37 -6.33
N LEU A 107 9.17 5.68 -6.13
CA LEU A 107 8.04 6.61 -6.28
C LEU A 107 8.08 7.21 -7.68
N MET A 108 6.94 7.28 -8.37
CA MET A 108 6.79 7.88 -9.68
C MET A 108 5.53 8.73 -9.74
N VAL A 109 5.59 9.87 -10.42
CA VAL A 109 4.39 10.64 -10.80
C VAL A 109 4.18 10.46 -12.29
N VAL A 110 3.02 9.96 -12.69
CA VAL A 110 2.60 9.76 -14.09
C VAL A 110 1.36 10.55 -14.43
#